data_AF-A0A5B0LRI9-F1
#
_entry.id   AF-A0A5B0LRI9-F1
#
_cell.length_a   1.000
_cell.length_b   1.000
_cell.length_c   1.000
_cell.angle_alpha   90.00
_cell.angle_beta   90.00
_cell.angle_gamma   90.00
#
_symmetry.space_group_name_H-M   'P 1'
#
loop_
_entity.id
_entity.type
_entity.pdbx_description
1 polymer ?
#
loop_
_entity_poly.entity_id
_entity_poly.type
_entity_poly.pdbx_seq_one_letter_code
_entity_poly.pdbx_strand_id
1 'polypeptide(L)'
;MASSTHHDHSLTGQSLKKVSLDRLMRFGTPPLSPSKLIESAELTRQELIQRIQRRVNAHLSLPYLPASNPHIKQVMSIYRRSFEEINSLPPIRTVEDNAALLQALVTMVDDATDVIGMFATGFKESKRYLSEEQISSFLNRAIQSRISIRLIAEQHLSLSKAEHSPSPSRTGIVDKKMNLKKTLESVLQFAAELCEGTFGIAPEWRLSGEVEAEVCFVEMHLQ
;
A
#
# COMPACT_ATOMS: atom_id res chain seq x y z
N MET A 1 -36.49 -13.31 -24.56
CA MET A 1 -35.49 -14.29 -24.12
C MET A 1 -34.24 -13.53 -23.70
N ALA A 2 -34.16 -13.20 -22.40
CA ALA A 2 -33.04 -12.48 -21.82
C ALA A 2 -32.16 -13.52 -21.12
N SER A 3 -30.90 -13.66 -21.56
CA SER A 3 -29.89 -14.47 -20.87
C SER A 3 -28.89 -13.51 -20.25
N SER A 4 -29.11 -13.19 -18.97
CA SER A 4 -28.13 -12.53 -18.11
C SER A 4 -27.35 -13.62 -17.40
N THR A 5 -26.09 -13.82 -17.80
CA THR A 5 -25.16 -14.71 -17.14
C THR A 5 -24.62 -14.03 -15.89
N HIS A 6 -25.09 -14.50 -14.74
CA HIS A 6 -24.49 -14.29 -13.44
C HIS A 6 -22.99 -14.67 -13.49
N HIS A 7 -22.10 -13.72 -13.23
CA HIS A 7 -20.72 -14.00 -12.88
C HIS A 7 -20.54 -13.80 -11.36
N ASP A 8 -20.46 -14.95 -10.70
CA ASP A 8 -19.77 -15.25 -9.43
C ASP A 8 -19.75 -14.23 -8.28
N HIS A 9 -20.58 -14.53 -7.27
CA HIS A 9 -20.53 -13.96 -5.92
C HIS A 9 -19.59 -14.75 -4.96
N SER A 10 -18.60 -15.50 -5.43
CA SER A 10 -17.89 -16.50 -4.60
C SER A 10 -16.69 -16.01 -3.77
N LEU A 11 -16.31 -14.73 -3.78
CA LEU A 11 -15.09 -14.24 -3.09
C LEU A 11 -15.30 -13.65 -1.67
N THR A 12 -16.50 -13.75 -1.09
CA THR A 12 -16.84 -13.08 0.19
C THR A 12 -16.39 -13.83 1.46
N GLY A 13 -15.79 -15.03 1.36
CA GLY A 13 -15.49 -15.88 2.53
C GLY A 13 -14.02 -16.04 2.95
N GLN A 14 -13.02 -15.73 2.11
CA GLN A 14 -11.62 -16.00 2.49
C GLN A 14 -11.04 -14.85 3.31
N SER A 15 -10.52 -15.11 4.51
CA SER A 15 -9.76 -14.08 5.25
C SER A 15 -8.48 -13.71 4.48
N LEU A 16 -8.23 -12.41 4.26
CA LEU A 16 -6.99 -11.98 3.61
C LEU A 16 -5.81 -12.30 4.52
N LYS A 17 -4.78 -12.95 3.97
CA LYS A 17 -3.55 -13.25 4.71
C LYS A 17 -2.91 -11.95 5.20
N LYS A 18 -2.62 -11.84 6.49
CA LYS A 18 -1.88 -10.70 7.07
C LYS A 18 -0.49 -10.59 6.45
N VAL A 19 -0.03 -9.36 6.21
CA VAL A 19 1.34 -9.11 5.72
C VAL A 19 2.27 -9.03 6.93
N SER A 20 3.26 -9.91 7.00
CA SER A 20 4.31 -9.93 8.04
C SER A 20 5.68 -9.68 7.42
N LEU A 21 6.65 -9.26 8.23
CA LEU A 21 8.03 -9.05 7.76
C LEU A 21 8.63 -10.33 7.18
N ASP A 22 8.45 -11.48 7.85
CA ASP A 22 8.92 -12.78 7.34
C ASP A 22 8.35 -13.10 5.95
N ARG A 23 7.08 -12.75 5.72
CA ARG A 23 6.43 -12.94 4.43
C ARG A 23 7.02 -12.04 3.35
N LEU A 24 7.35 -10.79 3.66
CA LEU A 24 8.00 -9.90 2.69
C LEU A 24 9.39 -10.41 2.33
N MET A 25 10.11 -10.96 3.31
CA MET A 25 11.49 -11.44 3.14
C MET A 25 11.60 -12.84 2.53
N ARG A 26 10.49 -13.60 2.39
CA ARG A 26 10.51 -15.03 2.03
C ARG A 26 11.25 -15.38 0.73
N PHE A 27 11.28 -14.46 -0.24
CA PHE A 27 11.94 -14.70 -1.53
C PHE A 27 13.46 -14.52 -1.47
N GLY A 28 13.97 -13.90 -0.41
CA GLY A 28 15.39 -13.60 -0.23
C GLY A 28 15.81 -12.27 -0.84
N THR A 29 17.10 -11.99 -0.75
CA THR A 29 17.72 -10.75 -1.25
C THR A 29 17.87 -10.80 -2.77
N PRO A 30 17.58 -9.71 -3.50
CA PRO A 30 17.92 -9.59 -4.91
C PRO A 30 19.44 -9.76 -5.17
N PRO A 31 19.83 -10.19 -6.38
CA PRO A 31 18.96 -10.58 -7.50
C PRO A 31 18.29 -11.95 -7.26
N LEU A 32 17.00 -12.04 -7.57
CA LEU A 32 16.25 -13.29 -7.45
C LEU A 32 16.51 -14.21 -8.66
N SER A 33 16.42 -15.52 -8.45
CA SER A 33 16.37 -16.46 -9.58
C SER A 33 15.08 -16.22 -10.39
N PRO A 34 15.09 -16.47 -11.72
CA PRO A 34 13.89 -16.28 -12.55
C PRO A 34 12.65 -16.99 -12.01
N SER A 35 12.82 -18.22 -11.49
CA SER A 35 11.74 -19.00 -10.86
C SER A 35 11.12 -18.29 -9.65
N LYS A 36 11.94 -17.77 -8.73
CA LYS A 36 11.48 -17.05 -7.53
C LYS A 36 10.85 -15.71 -7.90
N LEU A 37 11.36 -15.05 -8.93
CA LEU A 37 10.81 -13.80 -9.42
C LEU A 37 9.38 -14.00 -9.96
N ILE A 38 9.20 -15.02 -10.82
CA ILE A 38 7.88 -15.38 -11.38
C ILE A 38 6.91 -15.80 -10.27
N GLU A 39 7.37 -16.61 -9.32
CA GLU A 39 6.55 -17.00 -8.16
C GLU A 39 6.13 -15.77 -7.32
N SER A 40 7.06 -14.84 -7.07
CA SER A 40 6.74 -13.59 -6.40
C SER A 40 5.74 -12.75 -7.18
N ALA A 41 5.88 -12.66 -8.50
CA ALA A 41 5.03 -11.86 -9.36
C ALA A 41 3.59 -12.40 -9.37
N GLU A 42 3.41 -13.70 -9.57
CA GLU A 42 2.07 -14.31 -9.60
C GLU A 42 1.38 -14.21 -8.23
N LEU A 43 2.12 -14.42 -7.13
CA LEU A 43 1.55 -14.25 -5.79
C LEU A 43 1.17 -12.79 -5.51
N THR A 44 1.99 -11.83 -5.93
CA THR A 44 1.67 -10.40 -5.85
C THR A 44 0.40 -10.07 -6.64
N ARG A 45 0.30 -10.53 -7.89
CA ARG A 45 -0.88 -10.31 -8.75
C ARG A 45 -2.15 -10.83 -8.10
N GLN A 46 -2.17 -12.09 -7.66
CA GLN A 46 -3.35 -12.71 -7.03
C GLN A 46 -3.79 -11.98 -5.76
N GLU A 47 -2.84 -11.59 -4.91
CA GLU A 47 -3.16 -10.93 -3.65
C GLU A 47 -3.68 -9.50 -3.84
N LEU A 48 -3.11 -8.77 -4.80
CA LEU A 48 -3.54 -7.40 -5.11
C LEU A 48 -4.94 -7.38 -5.73
N ILE A 49 -5.25 -8.29 -6.66
CA ILE A 49 -6.61 -8.43 -7.22
C ILE A 49 -7.65 -8.54 -6.08
N GLN A 50 -7.43 -9.44 -5.12
CA GLN A 50 -8.36 -9.64 -4.01
C GLN A 50 -8.46 -8.41 -3.09
N ARG A 51 -7.34 -7.75 -2.79
CA ARG A 51 -7.30 -6.58 -1.90
C ARG A 51 -7.97 -5.36 -2.53
N ILE A 52 -7.71 -5.11 -3.82
CA ILE A 52 -8.30 -3.98 -4.54
C ILE A 52 -9.80 -4.23 -4.75
N GLN A 53 -10.22 -5.45 -5.09
CA GLN A 53 -11.65 -5.79 -5.19
C GLN A 53 -12.40 -5.48 -3.88
N ARG A 54 -11.80 -5.72 -2.72
CA ARG A 54 -12.41 -5.34 -1.44
C ARG A 54 -12.52 -3.84 -1.25
N ARG A 55 -11.60 -3.05 -1.80
CA ARG A 55 -11.69 -1.59 -1.77
C ARG A 55 -12.84 -1.09 -2.64
N VAL A 56 -13.00 -1.68 -3.82
CA VAL A 56 -14.15 -1.45 -4.72
C VAL A 56 -15.45 -1.79 -3.98
N ASN A 57 -15.54 -2.99 -3.38
CA ASN A 57 -16.73 -3.41 -2.62
C ASN A 57 -17.00 -2.52 -1.40
N ALA A 58 -15.96 -2.04 -0.70
CA ALA A 58 -16.12 -1.13 0.43
C ALA A 58 -16.73 0.20 0.01
N HIS A 59 -16.38 0.73 -1.17
CA HIS A 59 -17.04 1.92 -1.70
C HIS A 59 -18.52 1.66 -2.00
N LEU A 60 -18.85 0.51 -2.59
CA LEU A 60 -20.24 0.11 -2.89
C LEU A 60 -21.10 -0.07 -1.61
N SER A 61 -20.47 -0.24 -0.45
CA SER A 61 -21.18 -0.34 0.84
C SER A 61 -21.54 1.01 1.47
N LEU A 62 -21.06 2.13 0.91
CA LEU A 62 -21.38 3.46 1.40
C LEU A 62 -22.82 3.86 1.02
N PRO A 63 -23.51 4.68 1.83
CA PRO A 63 -24.79 5.27 1.42
C PRO A 63 -24.61 6.10 0.15
N TYR A 64 -25.67 6.17 -0.67
CA TYR A 64 -25.61 6.78 -2.02
C TYR A 64 -25.05 8.20 -2.03
N LEU A 65 -25.45 9.05 -1.06
CA LEU A 65 -25.03 10.46 -1.02
C LEU A 65 -23.51 10.61 -0.73
N PRO A 66 -22.94 10.01 0.34
CA PRO A 66 -21.49 9.91 0.50
C PRO A 66 -20.77 9.25 -0.68
N ALA A 67 -21.31 8.15 -1.23
CA ALA A 67 -20.68 7.45 -2.35
C ALA A 67 -20.60 8.34 -3.62
N SER A 68 -21.60 9.19 -3.82
CA SER A 68 -21.68 10.12 -4.97
C SER A 68 -20.83 11.38 -4.80
N ASN A 69 -20.23 11.62 -3.63
CA ASN A 69 -19.32 12.75 -3.43
C ASN A 69 -18.17 12.70 -4.46
N PRO A 70 -17.81 13.83 -5.12
CA PRO A 70 -16.80 13.84 -6.17
C PRO A 70 -15.45 13.25 -5.76
N HIS A 71 -14.99 13.54 -4.54
CA HIS A 71 -13.71 13.02 -4.03
C HIS A 71 -13.78 11.51 -3.78
N ILE A 72 -14.85 11.03 -3.15
CA ILE A 72 -15.04 9.59 -2.85
C ILE A 72 -15.24 8.81 -4.17
N LYS A 73 -15.96 9.37 -5.13
CA LYS A 73 -16.14 8.80 -6.48
C LYS A 73 -14.83 8.72 -7.25
N GLN A 74 -13.96 9.72 -7.13
CA GLN A 74 -12.64 9.68 -7.75
C GLN A 74 -11.72 8.63 -7.09
N VAL A 75 -11.84 8.41 -5.78
CA VAL A 75 -11.14 7.28 -5.15
C VAL A 75 -11.63 5.93 -5.70
N MET A 76 -12.94 5.79 -5.93
CA MET A 76 -13.50 4.60 -6.57
C MET A 76 -12.98 4.41 -8.00
N SER A 77 -12.84 5.48 -8.78
CA SER A 77 -12.30 5.40 -10.14
C SER A 77 -10.85 4.90 -10.15
N ILE A 78 -10.02 5.38 -9.22
CA ILE A 78 -8.64 4.92 -9.01
C ILE A 78 -8.62 3.42 -8.71
N TYR A 79 -9.33 2.96 -7.68
CA TYR A 79 -9.33 1.53 -7.33
C TYR A 79 -9.91 0.65 -8.42
N ARG A 80 -10.95 1.10 -9.14
CA ARG A 80 -11.53 0.34 -10.25
C ARG A 80 -10.55 0.21 -11.41
N ARG A 81 -9.86 1.29 -11.79
CA ARG A 81 -8.82 1.25 -12.83
C ARG A 81 -7.69 0.28 -12.46
N SER A 82 -7.14 0.40 -11.25
CA SER A 82 -6.07 -0.52 -10.81
C SER A 82 -6.53 -1.97 -10.77
N PHE A 83 -7.79 -2.22 -10.40
CA PHE A 83 -8.38 -3.56 -10.45
C PHE A 83 -8.46 -4.08 -11.89
N GLU A 84 -9.03 -3.30 -12.80
CA GLU A 84 -9.17 -3.65 -14.22
C GLU A 84 -7.80 -3.95 -14.86
N GLU A 85 -6.81 -3.09 -14.63
CA GLU A 85 -5.45 -3.25 -15.14
C GLU A 85 -4.82 -4.56 -14.66
N ILE A 86 -4.74 -4.79 -13.34
CA ILE A 86 -4.08 -5.97 -12.78
C ILE A 86 -4.88 -7.25 -13.08
N ASN A 87 -6.21 -7.20 -13.07
CA ASN A 87 -7.07 -8.35 -13.35
C ASN A 87 -7.06 -8.75 -14.84
N SER A 88 -6.77 -7.81 -15.75
CA SER A 88 -6.62 -8.09 -17.18
C SER A 88 -5.33 -8.84 -17.52
N LEU A 89 -4.33 -8.81 -16.62
CA LEU A 89 -3.08 -9.52 -16.82
C LEU A 89 -3.28 -11.03 -16.73
N PRO A 90 -2.74 -11.81 -17.69
CA PRO A 90 -2.75 -13.26 -17.60
C PRO A 90 -1.90 -13.74 -16.40
N PRO A 91 -2.03 -15.02 -15.99
CA PRO A 91 -1.13 -15.60 -14.99
C PRO A 91 0.33 -15.41 -15.39
N ILE A 92 1.15 -14.91 -14.46
CA ILE A 92 2.55 -14.57 -14.72
C ILE A 92 3.36 -15.87 -14.80
N ARG A 93 3.93 -16.17 -15.96
CA ARG A 93 4.72 -17.39 -16.21
C ARG A 93 6.13 -17.09 -16.73
N THR A 94 6.38 -15.88 -17.21
CA THR A 94 7.67 -15.47 -17.76
C THR A 94 8.17 -14.17 -17.12
N VAL A 95 9.42 -13.80 -17.43
CA VAL A 95 10.00 -12.53 -16.98
C VAL A 95 9.38 -11.36 -17.76
N GLU A 96 8.97 -11.59 -19.00
CA GLU A 96 8.27 -10.63 -19.85
C GLU A 96 6.88 -10.32 -19.30
N ASP A 97 6.14 -11.34 -18.83
CA ASP A 97 4.87 -11.15 -18.14
C ASP A 97 5.05 -10.28 -16.87
N ASN A 98 6.16 -10.49 -16.14
CA ASN A 98 6.48 -9.70 -14.97
C ASN A 98 6.65 -8.21 -15.32
N ALA A 99 7.25 -7.87 -16.45
CA ALA A 99 7.43 -6.48 -16.85
C ALA A 99 6.09 -5.73 -16.99
N ALA A 100 5.06 -6.39 -17.53
CA ALA A 100 3.71 -5.82 -17.60
C ALA A 100 3.08 -5.61 -16.21
N LEU A 101 3.30 -6.56 -15.29
CA LEU A 101 2.87 -6.41 -13.89
C LEU A 101 3.56 -5.22 -13.24
N LEU A 102 4.89 -5.07 -13.38
CA LEU A 102 5.64 -3.96 -12.78
C LEU A 102 5.09 -2.61 -13.23
N GLN A 103 4.76 -2.45 -14.51
CA GLN A 103 4.17 -1.22 -15.02
C GLN A 103 2.82 -0.91 -14.35
N ALA A 104 1.94 -1.91 -14.23
CA ALA A 104 0.66 -1.75 -13.54
C ALA A 104 0.83 -1.41 -12.05
N LEU A 105 1.84 -1.98 -11.38
CA LEU A 105 2.12 -1.69 -9.98
C LEU A 105 2.62 -0.26 -9.75
N VAL A 106 3.49 0.26 -10.63
CA VAL A 106 3.95 1.66 -10.57
C VAL A 106 2.75 2.60 -10.69
N THR A 107 1.93 2.43 -11.75
CA THR A 107 0.73 3.26 -11.96
C THR A 107 -0.22 3.19 -10.77
N MET A 108 -0.49 1.99 -10.24
CA MET A 108 -1.36 1.81 -9.08
C MET A 108 -0.83 2.54 -7.83
N VAL A 109 0.47 2.46 -7.55
CA VAL A 109 1.06 3.12 -6.38
C VAL A 109 1.01 4.64 -6.52
N ASP A 110 1.28 5.15 -7.71
CA ASP A 110 1.30 6.59 -8.01
C ASP A 110 -0.11 7.19 -7.97
N ASP A 111 -1.08 6.57 -8.65
CA ASP A 111 -2.49 7.01 -8.67
C ASP A 111 -3.11 7.01 -7.25
N ALA A 112 -2.65 6.11 -6.38
CA ALA A 112 -3.15 5.98 -5.01
C ALA A 112 -2.53 6.97 -4.00
N THR A 113 -1.68 7.91 -4.43
CA THR A 113 -0.92 8.81 -3.55
C THR A 113 -1.82 9.64 -2.63
N ASP A 114 -2.84 10.31 -3.17
CA ASP A 114 -3.71 11.23 -2.40
C ASP A 114 -5.06 10.62 -1.95
N VAL A 115 -5.23 9.31 -2.09
CA VAL A 115 -6.52 8.64 -1.81
C VAL A 115 -7.05 8.91 -0.39
N ILE A 116 -6.17 9.00 0.62
CA ILE A 116 -6.59 9.28 1.99
C ILE A 116 -7.03 10.75 2.17
N GLY A 117 -6.31 11.70 1.56
CA GLY A 117 -6.69 13.12 1.56
C GLY A 117 -8.06 13.32 0.90
N MET A 118 -8.28 12.67 -0.24
CA MET A 118 -9.56 12.67 -0.95
C MET A 118 -10.70 12.08 -0.11
N PHE A 119 -10.48 10.95 0.57
CA PHE A 119 -11.47 10.41 1.50
C PHE A 119 -11.77 11.38 2.64
N ALA A 120 -10.75 11.99 3.26
CA ALA A 120 -10.93 12.93 4.35
C ALA A 120 -11.78 14.14 3.92
N THR A 121 -11.49 14.73 2.76
CA THR A 121 -12.28 15.84 2.18
C THR A 121 -13.71 15.40 1.88
N GLY A 122 -13.89 14.28 1.19
CA GLY A 122 -15.24 13.81 0.82
C GLY A 122 -16.11 13.42 2.01
N PHE A 123 -15.53 12.83 3.06
CA PHE A 123 -16.26 12.57 4.31
C PHE A 123 -16.53 13.84 5.10
N LYS A 124 -15.63 14.83 5.08
CA LYS A 124 -15.87 16.15 5.68
C LYS A 124 -17.10 16.83 5.07
N GLU A 125 -17.27 16.71 3.75
CA GLU A 125 -18.43 17.23 3.02
C GLU A 125 -19.70 16.40 3.23
N SER A 126 -19.54 15.11 3.54
CA SER A 126 -20.65 14.15 3.70
C SER A 126 -21.02 13.86 5.17
N LYS A 127 -20.49 14.63 6.14
CA LYS A 127 -20.69 14.42 7.59
C LYS A 127 -22.14 14.37 8.04
N ARG A 128 -23.08 14.95 7.28
CA ARG A 128 -24.52 14.92 7.60
C ARG A 128 -25.17 13.54 7.41
N TYR A 129 -24.51 12.63 6.69
CA TYR A 129 -25.09 11.35 6.26
C TYR A 129 -24.45 10.14 6.93
N LEU A 130 -23.41 10.34 7.74
CA LEU A 130 -22.64 9.29 8.41
C LEU A 130 -22.25 9.78 9.81
N SER A 131 -22.29 8.90 10.81
CA SER A 131 -21.77 9.21 12.13
C SER A 131 -20.24 9.31 12.11
N GLU A 132 -19.65 10.01 13.09
CA GLU A 132 -18.19 10.10 13.23
C GLU A 132 -17.55 8.71 13.41
N GLU A 133 -18.22 7.80 14.12
CA GLU A 133 -17.79 6.42 14.29
C GLU A 133 -17.75 5.67 12.95
N GLN A 134 -18.79 5.82 12.11
CA GLN A 134 -18.82 5.19 10.77
C GLN A 134 -17.69 5.72 9.88
N ILE A 135 -17.47 7.04 9.88
CA ILE A 135 -16.40 7.69 9.12
C ILE A 135 -15.04 7.20 9.60
N SER A 136 -14.78 7.24 10.90
CA SER A 136 -13.52 6.79 11.51
C SER A 136 -13.25 5.32 11.22
N SER A 137 -14.26 4.47 11.40
CA SER A 137 -14.19 3.03 11.12
C SER A 137 -13.88 2.74 9.65
N PHE A 138 -14.48 3.50 8.72
CA PHE A 138 -14.19 3.39 7.30
C PHE A 138 -12.75 3.84 6.97
N LEU A 139 -12.34 5.01 7.46
CA LEU A 139 -11.01 5.58 7.22
C LEU A 139 -9.91 4.66 7.76
N ASN A 140 -10.07 4.13 8.98
CA ASN A 140 -9.13 3.17 9.55
C ASN A 140 -8.96 1.93 8.66
N ARG A 141 -10.05 1.36 8.15
CA ARG A 141 -9.99 0.24 7.18
C ARG A 141 -9.35 0.65 5.86
N ALA A 142 -9.60 1.87 5.39
CA ALA A 142 -9.01 2.40 4.15
C ALA A 142 -7.49 2.57 4.29
N ILE A 143 -7.02 3.17 5.38
CA ILE A 143 -5.60 3.36 5.70
C ILE A 143 -4.90 2.00 5.80
N GLN A 144 -5.40 1.08 6.62
CA GLN A 144 -4.79 -0.25 6.79
C GLN A 144 -4.71 -1.03 5.47
N SER A 145 -5.78 -0.97 4.66
CA SER A 145 -5.81 -1.66 3.37
C SER A 145 -4.83 -1.02 2.38
N ARG A 146 -4.71 0.31 2.35
CA ARG A 146 -3.79 1.03 1.47
C ARG A 146 -2.34 0.71 1.83
N ILE A 147 -1.99 0.75 3.13
CA ILE A 147 -0.67 0.34 3.62
C ILE A 147 -0.35 -1.09 3.17
N SER A 148 -1.29 -2.03 3.36
CA SER A 148 -1.08 -3.42 2.96
C SER A 148 -0.87 -3.61 1.45
N ILE A 149 -1.65 -2.91 0.62
CA ILE A 149 -1.54 -2.95 -0.85
C ILE A 149 -0.18 -2.39 -1.28
N ARG A 150 0.17 -1.20 -0.77
CA ARG A 150 1.41 -0.51 -1.10
C ARG A 150 2.63 -1.34 -0.68
N LEU A 151 2.62 -1.92 0.53
CA LEU A 151 3.69 -2.77 1.04
C LEU A 151 3.96 -4.00 0.15
N ILE A 152 2.90 -4.64 -0.36
CA ILE A 152 3.03 -5.78 -1.29
C ILE A 152 3.58 -5.32 -2.65
N ALA A 153 3.03 -4.24 -3.19
CA ALA A 153 3.43 -3.71 -4.48
C ALA A 153 4.89 -3.25 -4.49
N GLU A 154 5.27 -2.41 -3.52
CA GLU A 154 6.62 -1.87 -3.40
C GLU A 154 7.65 -2.95 -3.10
N GLN A 155 7.30 -3.96 -2.29
CA GLN A 155 8.19 -5.10 -2.09
C GLN A 155 8.50 -5.80 -3.40
N HIS A 156 7.47 -6.11 -4.21
CA HIS A 156 7.71 -6.77 -5.49
C HIS A 156 8.44 -5.90 -6.51
N LEU A 157 8.11 -4.60 -6.57
CA LEU A 157 8.84 -3.61 -7.36
C LEU A 157 10.32 -3.59 -6.96
N SER A 158 10.62 -3.60 -5.66
CA SER A 158 11.99 -3.59 -5.15
C SER A 158 12.71 -4.91 -5.42
N LEU A 159 12.05 -6.06 -5.27
CA LEU A 159 12.61 -7.39 -5.57
C LEU A 159 12.93 -7.58 -7.07
N SER A 160 12.23 -6.86 -7.94
CA SER A 160 12.40 -6.93 -9.40
C SER A 160 13.47 -5.97 -9.93
N LYS A 161 14.00 -5.05 -9.11
CA LYS A 161 15.10 -4.17 -9.50
C LYS A 161 16.42 -4.96 -9.51
N ALA A 162 17.17 -4.82 -10.59
CA ALA A 162 18.57 -5.26 -10.63
C ALA A 162 19.41 -4.28 -9.80
N GLU A 163 19.68 -4.59 -8.53
CA GLU A 163 20.60 -3.78 -7.74
C GLU A 163 22.03 -3.96 -8.26
N HIS A 164 22.68 -2.85 -8.64
CA HIS A 164 24.09 -2.84 -9.02
C HIS A 164 25.02 -3.03 -7.81
N SER A 165 24.48 -2.94 -6.59
CA SER A 165 25.19 -3.16 -5.33
C SER A 165 24.19 -3.66 -4.28
N PRO A 166 23.97 -4.98 -4.16
CA PRO A 166 23.02 -5.52 -3.20
C PRO A 166 23.47 -5.19 -1.77
N SER A 167 22.63 -4.49 -1.01
CA SER A 167 22.88 -4.35 0.42
C SER A 167 22.56 -5.68 1.12
N PRO A 168 23.51 -6.31 1.83
CA PRO A 168 23.24 -7.57 2.53
C PRO A 168 22.20 -7.40 3.65
N SER A 169 22.04 -6.18 4.17
CA SER A 169 21.04 -5.86 5.20
C SER A 169 19.63 -5.71 4.63
N ARG A 170 19.44 -5.50 3.31
CA ARG A 170 18.13 -5.15 2.75
C ARG A 170 17.55 -6.29 1.90
N THR A 171 16.29 -6.63 2.16
CA THR A 171 15.50 -7.55 1.34
C THR A 171 14.28 -6.81 0.80
N GLY A 172 14.40 -6.29 -0.42
CA GLY A 172 13.39 -5.43 -1.01
C GLY A 172 13.26 -4.11 -0.21
N ILE A 173 12.06 -3.79 0.27
CA ILE A 173 11.81 -2.61 1.11
C ILE A 173 12.08 -2.84 2.61
N VAL A 174 12.42 -4.07 3.02
CA VAL A 174 12.73 -4.40 4.41
C VAL A 174 14.22 -4.25 4.67
N ASP A 175 14.60 -3.41 5.63
CA ASP A 175 15.96 -3.37 6.18
C ASP A 175 16.03 -4.23 7.45
N LYS A 176 16.90 -5.24 7.43
CA LYS A 176 17.10 -6.18 8.54
C LYS A 176 17.87 -5.55 9.70
N LYS A 177 18.61 -4.47 9.43
CA LYS A 177 19.49 -3.78 10.38
C LYS A 177 19.29 -2.27 10.31
N MET A 178 18.03 -1.84 10.34
CA MET A 178 17.69 -0.43 10.31
C MET A 178 18.24 0.26 11.55
N ASN A 179 19.06 1.30 11.39
CA ASN A 179 19.56 2.10 12.48
C ASN A 179 18.44 3.02 13.00
N LEU A 180 17.87 2.67 14.15
CA LEU A 180 16.70 3.35 14.69
C LEU A 180 16.96 4.83 14.98
N LYS A 181 18.09 5.16 15.60
CA LYS A 181 18.48 6.54 15.91
C LYS A 181 18.53 7.40 14.66
N LYS A 182 19.20 6.94 13.61
CA LYS A 182 19.33 7.69 12.35
C LYS A 182 17.95 7.98 11.74
N THR A 183 17.06 6.98 11.71
CA THR A 183 15.70 7.17 11.18
C THR A 183 14.91 8.17 12.03
N LEU A 184 14.95 8.05 13.37
CA LEU A 184 14.27 8.98 14.27
C LEU A 184 14.81 10.41 14.16
N GLU A 185 16.13 10.58 14.11
CA GLU A 185 16.77 11.88 13.92
C GLU A 185 16.33 12.55 12.62
N SER A 186 16.21 11.79 11.53
CA SER A 186 15.69 12.31 10.26
C SER A 186 14.24 12.82 10.37
N VAL A 187 13.38 12.09 11.09
CA VAL A 187 11.97 12.50 11.31
C VAL A 187 11.88 13.72 12.20
N LEU A 188 12.66 13.74 13.29
CA LEU A 188 12.70 14.87 14.23
C LEU A 188 13.24 16.13 13.56
N GLN A 189 14.28 16.00 12.75
CA GLN A 189 14.84 17.10 11.97
C GLN A 189 13.81 17.69 11.00
N PHE A 190 13.10 16.84 10.25
CA PHE A 190 12.04 17.29 9.35
C PHE A 190 10.91 18.02 10.11
N ALA A 191 10.47 17.48 11.24
CA ALA A 191 9.45 18.13 12.07
C ALA A 191 9.93 19.48 12.64
N ALA A 192 11.21 19.58 13.01
CA ALA A 192 11.82 20.81 13.49
C ALA A 192 11.85 21.88 12.39
N GLU A 193 12.23 21.53 11.17
CA GLU A 193 12.22 22.45 10.02
C GLU A 193 10.80 22.99 9.74
N LEU A 194 9.77 22.15 9.86
CA LEU A 194 8.37 22.60 9.76
C LEU A 194 7.97 23.55 10.89
N CYS A 195 8.40 23.27 12.12
CA CYS A 195 8.16 24.13 13.28
C CYS A 195 8.87 25.47 13.14
N GLU A 196 10.14 25.50 12.76
CA GLU A 196 10.89 26.73 12.50
C GLU A 196 10.25 27.55 11.37
N GLY A 197 9.85 26.90 10.28
CA GLY A 197 9.18 27.57 9.18
C GLY A 197 7.82 28.18 9.54
N THR A 198 7.08 27.56 10.47
CA THR A 198 5.72 28.00 10.86
C THR A 198 5.71 28.96 12.05
N PHE A 199 6.57 28.71 13.03
CA PHE A 199 6.57 29.38 14.34
C PHE A 199 7.85 30.17 14.63
N GLY A 200 8.87 30.09 13.77
CA GLY A 200 10.17 30.74 13.96
C GLY A 200 11.08 30.06 14.99
N ILE A 201 10.61 28.99 15.63
CA ILE A 201 11.35 28.20 16.62
C ILE A 201 10.97 26.71 16.51
N ALA A 202 11.90 25.84 16.85
CA ALA A 202 11.64 24.42 17.10
C ALA A 202 12.11 24.03 18.51
N PRO A 203 11.42 23.07 19.17
CA PRO A 203 11.87 22.54 20.44
C PRO A 203 13.15 21.69 20.24
N GLU A 204 14.05 21.72 21.22
CA GLU A 204 15.15 20.75 21.29
C GLU A 204 14.59 19.35 21.59
N TRP A 205 15.16 18.32 20.96
CA TRP A 205 14.84 16.92 21.25
C TRP A 205 16.02 16.17 21.85
N ARG A 206 15.72 15.16 22.67
CA ARG A 206 16.70 14.21 23.21
C ARG A 206 16.11 12.81 23.12
N LEU A 207 16.81 11.90 22.44
CA LEU A 207 16.46 10.49 22.40
C LEU A 207 16.98 9.81 23.69
N SER A 208 16.17 8.94 24.27
CA SER A 208 16.51 8.19 25.48
C SER A 208 16.18 6.71 25.29
N GLY A 209 16.85 5.83 26.05
CA GLY A 209 16.75 4.37 25.92
C GLY A 209 17.82 3.77 25.01
N GLU A 210 17.52 2.64 24.39
CA GLU A 210 18.43 1.92 23.47
C GLU A 210 18.43 2.55 22.07
N VAL A 211 18.99 3.75 21.96
CA VAL A 211 18.97 4.52 20.70
C VAL A 211 19.80 3.86 19.58
N GLU A 212 20.87 3.16 19.93
CA GLU A 212 21.74 2.47 18.96
C GLU A 212 21.18 1.09 18.53
N ALA A 213 19.94 0.76 18.87
CA ALA A 213 19.32 -0.49 18.47
C ALA A 213 19.17 -0.61 16.94
N GLU A 214 19.53 -1.77 16.43
CA GLU A 214 19.21 -2.19 15.06
C GLU A 214 17.90 -2.99 15.08
N VAL A 215 16.97 -2.63 14.21
CA VAL A 215 15.69 -3.34 14.09
C VAL A 215 15.42 -3.78 12.65
N CYS A 216 14.77 -4.94 12.50
CA CYS A 216 14.28 -5.40 11.21
C CYS A 216 12.94 -4.73 10.92
N PHE A 217 12.90 -3.79 9.98
CA PHE A 217 11.68 -3.03 9.69
C PHE A 217 11.65 -2.43 8.28
N VAL A 218 10.50 -1.85 7.93
CA VAL A 218 10.29 -1.09 6.69
C VAL A 218 10.51 0.39 7.01
N GLU A 219 11.66 0.93 6.63
CA GLU A 219 12.12 2.27 7.05
C GLU A 219 11.13 3.38 6.72
N MET A 220 10.55 3.35 5.52
CA MET A 220 9.54 4.31 5.05
C MET A 220 8.20 4.27 5.80
N HIS A 221 7.95 3.28 6.66
CA HIS A 221 6.77 3.26 7.53
C HIS A 221 7.05 3.87 8.91
N LEU A 222 8.33 4.07 9.25
CA LEU A 222 8.74 4.76 10.46
C LEU A 222 8.96 6.26 10.21
N GLN A 223 9.34 6.63 8.98
CA GLN A 223 9.43 8.02 8.50
C GLN A 223 8.05 8.62 8.27
#